data_AF-A0AAN9V1E0-F1
#
_entry.id   AF-A0AAN9V1E0-F1
#
_cell.length_a   1.000
_cell.length_b   1.000
_cell.length_c   1.000
_cell.angle_alpha   90.00
_cell.angle_beta   90.00
_cell.angle_gamma   90.00
#
_symmetry.space_group_name_H-M   'P 1'
#
loop_
_entity.id
_entity.type
_entity.pdbx_description
1 polymer ?
#
loop_
_entity_poly.entity_id
_entity_poly.type
_entity_poly.pdbx_seq_one_letter_code
_entity_poly.pdbx_strand_id
1 'polypeptide(L)'
;MSLLLSGDCIVNESMLTGESVPISKYPATDDTLFAMELSASTVSPEIARHFLFCGTKIIRARRPQDDGDDQAVALAMVVRTGFNTTKGSLVRSMLFPKPSGFKFYRDSFRYIAVMACVALLGFVVSFVNFIRLGLAWHLIVVRALDLITIVVPPALPATLTIGTNFALSRLKKKQIFCISPQRVNVGGKLDVMCFDKTGTLTEDGLDVLGLQLVSRSTKRFEDIATNASALVPPHCMEYSADDQYQTSRAALFTMATCHSLRSVDDELVGDPLDLKMFEFTGWTFEEGNQSSGGDQDDEEQGGLSPSIARPPTAPLYDTDPYGNTQGRNVSSVL
;
A
#
# COMPACT_ATOMS: atom_id res chain seq x y z
N MET A 1 17.43 -9.17 7.86
CA MET A 1 17.94 -7.81 8.03
C MET A 1 19.42 -7.89 7.87
N SER A 2 19.97 -7.09 6.98
CA SER A 2 21.35 -7.23 6.54
C SER A 2 22.04 -5.87 6.54
N LEU A 3 23.30 -5.83 6.95
CA LEU A 3 24.16 -4.65 6.91
C LEU A 3 24.87 -4.60 5.57
N LEU A 4 24.80 -3.47 4.87
CA LEU A 4 25.46 -3.28 3.58
C LEU A 4 26.96 -3.08 3.80
N LEU A 5 27.80 -3.88 3.15
CA LEU A 5 29.27 -3.84 3.28
C LEU A 5 29.95 -3.19 2.07
N SER A 6 29.38 -3.36 0.88
CA SER A 6 29.90 -2.81 -0.37
C SER A 6 28.79 -2.62 -1.40
N GLY A 7 28.96 -1.62 -2.28
CA GLY A 7 27.95 -1.18 -3.26
C GLY A 7 26.90 -0.24 -2.66
N ASP A 8 26.23 0.55 -3.51
CA ASP A 8 25.10 1.41 -3.11
C ASP A 8 23.78 0.87 -3.66
N CYS A 9 22.72 1.00 -2.86
CA CYS A 9 21.39 0.50 -3.22
C CYS A 9 20.33 1.57 -3.04
N ILE A 10 19.36 1.62 -3.94
CA ILE A 10 18.10 2.35 -3.76
C ILE A 10 17.02 1.33 -3.43
N VAL A 11 16.34 1.54 -2.31
CA VAL A 11 15.40 0.58 -1.75
C VAL A 11 14.05 1.24 -1.50
N ASN A 12 12.97 0.56 -1.88
CA ASN A 12 11.62 0.92 -1.50
C ASN A 12 11.29 0.29 -0.13
N GLU A 13 11.07 1.14 0.87
CA GLU A 13 10.71 0.75 2.25
C GLU A 13 9.25 1.06 2.60
N SER A 14 8.37 1.31 1.62
CA SER A 14 6.95 1.65 1.84
C SER A 14 6.24 0.60 2.68
N MET A 15 6.53 -0.68 2.45
CA MET A 15 5.95 -1.80 3.20
C MET A 15 6.31 -1.82 4.70
N LEU A 16 7.38 -1.13 5.12
CA LEU A 16 7.84 -1.09 6.51
C LEU A 16 7.58 0.26 7.17
N THR A 17 7.75 1.36 6.43
CA THR A 17 7.67 2.74 6.93
C THR A 17 6.35 3.43 6.60
N GLY A 18 5.62 2.95 5.59
CA GLY A 18 4.45 3.63 5.03
C GLY A 18 4.81 4.82 4.14
N GLU A 19 6.09 5.11 3.86
CA GLU A 19 6.47 6.21 2.98
C GLU A 19 6.83 5.70 1.58
N SER A 20 6.28 6.35 0.54
CA SER A 20 6.44 5.95 -0.86
C SER A 20 7.77 6.36 -1.50
N VAL A 21 8.54 7.22 -0.83
CA VAL A 21 9.79 7.76 -1.39
C VAL A 21 10.93 6.74 -1.24
N PRO A 22 11.60 6.34 -2.33
CA PRO A 22 12.76 5.45 -2.26
C PRO A 22 13.90 6.04 -1.43
N ILE A 23 14.59 5.18 -0.68
CA ILE A 23 15.69 5.57 0.20
C ILE A 23 17.00 5.00 -0.32
N SER A 24 18.02 5.86 -0.41
CA SER A 24 19.39 5.44 -0.74
C SER A 24 20.08 4.83 0.48
N LYS A 25 20.73 3.68 0.27
CA LYS A 25 21.47 2.90 1.24
C LYS A 25 22.94 2.86 0.87
N TYR A 26 23.80 3.01 1.89
CA TYR A 26 25.24 3.10 1.72
C TYR A 26 25.96 2.03 2.55
N PRO A 27 27.16 1.60 2.12
CA PRO A 27 28.00 0.73 2.92
C PRO A 27 28.21 1.24 4.34
N ALA A 28 28.29 0.32 5.31
CA ALA A 28 28.60 0.63 6.69
C ALA A 28 30.05 1.16 6.80
N THR A 29 30.24 2.21 7.61
CA THR A 29 31.57 2.73 7.99
C THR A 29 31.97 2.26 9.37
N ASP A 30 33.24 2.40 9.74
CA ASP A 30 33.74 2.01 11.08
C ASP A 30 32.98 2.73 12.21
N ASP A 31 32.61 4.00 12.01
CA ASP A 31 31.79 4.76 12.95
C ASP A 31 30.42 4.11 13.16
N THR A 32 29.80 3.61 12.09
CA THR A 32 28.49 2.94 12.18
C THR A 32 28.59 1.63 12.93
N LEU A 33 29.70 0.90 12.80
CA LEU A 33 29.95 -0.34 13.54
C LEU A 33 30.15 -0.05 15.04
N PHE A 34 30.83 1.03 15.38
CA PHE A 34 31.03 1.44 16.78
C PHE A 34 29.73 1.91 17.45
N ALA A 35 28.86 2.60 16.70
CA ALA A 35 27.57 3.07 17.19
C ALA A 35 26.47 1.99 17.21
N MET A 36 26.74 0.80 16.66
CA MET A 36 25.72 -0.23 16.47
C MET A 36 25.47 -1.03 17.75
N GLU A 37 24.26 -0.90 18.30
CA GLU A 37 23.82 -1.75 19.40
C GLU A 37 22.99 -2.95 18.88
N LEU A 38 23.66 -4.09 18.74
CA LEU A 38 23.05 -5.34 18.23
C LEU A 38 21.92 -5.89 19.11
N SER A 39 21.89 -5.53 20.41
CA SER A 39 20.85 -5.88 21.38
C SER A 39 19.58 -5.03 21.26
N ALA A 40 19.66 -3.84 20.67
CA ALA A 40 18.53 -2.92 20.62
C ALA A 40 17.44 -3.42 19.65
N SER A 41 16.18 -3.37 20.06
CA SER A 41 15.06 -3.82 19.22
C SER A 41 14.83 -2.91 17.99
N THR A 42 15.20 -1.64 18.10
CA THR A 42 15.07 -0.61 17.06
C THR A 42 16.44 -0.09 16.64
N VAL A 43 16.58 0.22 15.36
CA VAL A 43 17.79 0.86 14.81
C VAL A 43 17.53 2.35 14.64
N SER A 44 18.52 3.18 15.02
CA SER A 44 18.43 4.63 14.84
C SER A 44 18.33 4.99 13.35
N PRO A 45 17.68 6.12 12.98
CA PRO A 45 17.50 6.50 11.59
C PRO A 45 18.82 6.72 10.84
N GLU A 46 19.87 7.16 11.53
CA GLU A 46 21.21 7.31 10.95
C GLU A 46 21.81 5.96 10.56
N ILE A 47 21.77 4.98 11.47
CA ILE A 47 22.29 3.63 11.22
C ILE A 47 21.41 2.88 10.21
N ALA A 48 20.10 3.17 10.16
CA ALA A 48 19.16 2.53 9.24
C ALA A 48 19.51 2.75 7.76
N ARG A 49 20.28 3.80 7.41
CA ARG A 49 20.78 4.04 6.04
C ARG A 49 21.80 3.01 5.58
N HIS A 50 22.38 2.25 6.50
CA HIS A 50 23.34 1.17 6.20
C HIS A 50 22.69 -0.22 6.22
N PHE A 51 21.40 -0.31 6.60
CA PHE A 51 20.68 -1.56 6.71
C PHE A 51 19.69 -1.77 5.56
N LEU A 52 19.63 -3.03 5.13
CA LEU A 52 18.61 -3.60 4.25
C LEU A 52 17.62 -4.39 5.12
N PHE A 53 16.37 -3.95 5.14
CA PHE A 53 15.32 -4.57 5.94
C PHE A 53 14.66 -5.75 5.21
N CYS A 54 14.06 -6.66 5.97
CA CYS A 54 13.35 -7.80 5.37
C CYS A 54 12.00 -7.32 4.82
N GLY A 55 11.71 -7.66 3.56
CA GLY A 55 10.45 -7.32 2.90
C GLY A 55 10.44 -5.96 2.21
N THR A 56 11.60 -5.33 2.05
CA THR A 56 11.79 -4.13 1.21
C THR A 56 12.24 -4.53 -0.19
N LYS A 57 11.87 -3.76 -1.22
CA LYS A 57 12.23 -4.05 -2.62
C LYS A 57 13.47 -3.25 -3.02
N ILE A 58 14.51 -3.90 -3.51
CA ILE A 58 15.66 -3.21 -4.10
C ILE A 58 15.23 -2.73 -5.50
N ILE A 59 15.28 -1.42 -5.73
CA ILE A 59 14.96 -0.80 -7.03
C ILE A 59 16.21 -0.79 -7.90
N ARG A 60 17.33 -0.38 -7.32
CA ARG A 60 18.61 -0.29 -8.01
C ARG A 60 19.74 -0.72 -7.07
N ALA A 61 20.72 -1.43 -7.60
CA ALA A 61 21.99 -1.68 -6.96
C ALA A 61 23.11 -1.29 -7.92
N ARG A 62 24.12 -0.58 -7.43
CA ARG A 62 25.27 -0.12 -8.20
C ARG A 62 26.54 -0.77 -7.66
N ARG A 63 27.39 -1.18 -8.60
CA ARG A 63 28.69 -1.78 -8.28
C ARG A 63 29.63 -0.74 -7.67
N PRO A 64 30.46 -1.13 -6.70
CA PRO A 64 31.57 -0.29 -6.24
C PRO A 64 32.52 0.00 -7.42
N GLN A 65 33.14 1.18 -7.40
CA GLN A 65 33.92 1.74 -8.51
C GLN A 65 35.36 1.21 -8.59
N ASP A 66 35.73 0.24 -7.75
CA ASP A 66 37.05 -0.40 -7.72
C ASP A 66 37.07 -1.64 -8.62
N ASP A 67 37.93 -1.60 -9.65
CA ASP A 67 38.09 -2.55 -10.76
C ASP A 67 38.68 -3.91 -10.33
N GLY A 68 37.97 -4.66 -9.49
CA GLY A 68 38.21 -6.07 -9.23
C GLY A 68 37.07 -6.91 -9.81
N ASP A 69 37.23 -7.35 -11.07
CA ASP A 69 36.26 -8.20 -11.78
C ASP A 69 35.94 -9.49 -10.97
N ASP A 70 34.69 -9.94 -11.06
CA ASP A 70 34.02 -11.08 -10.38
C ASP A 70 33.27 -10.84 -9.05
N GLN A 71 33.24 -9.64 -8.46
CA GLN A 71 32.44 -9.40 -7.25
C GLN A 71 30.95 -9.11 -7.51
N ALA A 72 30.09 -9.55 -6.58
CA ALA A 72 28.64 -9.31 -6.60
C ALA A 72 28.32 -7.81 -6.63
N VAL A 73 27.18 -7.43 -7.25
CA VAL A 73 26.75 -6.03 -7.43
C VAL A 73 26.73 -5.23 -6.12
N ALA A 74 26.37 -5.87 -5.02
CA ALA A 74 26.49 -5.35 -3.67
C ALA A 74 26.69 -6.52 -2.70
N LEU A 75 27.48 -6.31 -1.65
CA LEU A 75 27.72 -7.30 -0.59
C LEU A 75 27.06 -6.84 0.70
N ALA A 76 26.33 -7.74 1.37
CA ALA A 76 25.70 -7.45 2.66
C ALA A 76 25.84 -8.62 3.64
N MET A 77 26.03 -8.30 4.92
CA MET A 77 26.11 -9.27 6.02
C MET A 77 24.76 -9.42 6.70
N VAL A 78 24.27 -10.66 6.86
CA VAL A 78 23.03 -10.92 7.58
C VAL A 78 23.25 -10.75 9.09
N VAL A 79 22.50 -9.82 9.70
CA VAL A 79 22.59 -9.54 11.15
C VAL A 79 21.47 -10.22 11.92
N ARG A 80 20.25 -10.22 11.37
CA ARG A 80 19.08 -10.86 11.99
C ARG A 80 18.26 -11.65 10.98
N THR A 81 17.75 -12.80 11.42
CA THR A 81 16.92 -13.73 10.64
C THR A 81 15.59 -14.01 11.32
N GLY A 82 14.59 -14.47 10.55
CA GLY A 82 13.28 -14.88 11.06
C GLY A 82 12.55 -13.81 11.89
N PHE A 83 11.94 -14.25 12.99
CA PHE A 83 11.17 -13.38 13.91
C PHE A 83 12.01 -12.36 14.69
N ASN A 84 13.34 -12.44 14.63
CA ASN A 84 14.23 -11.46 15.25
C ASN A 84 14.47 -10.24 14.32
N THR A 85 14.06 -10.29 13.07
CA THR A 85 14.06 -9.11 12.17
C THR A 85 12.98 -8.10 12.56
N THR A 86 13.10 -6.86 12.10
CA THR A 86 12.08 -5.80 12.32
C THR A 86 10.69 -6.25 11.85
N LYS A 87 10.58 -6.74 10.59
CA LYS A 87 9.34 -7.30 10.05
C LYS A 87 8.85 -8.51 10.83
N GLY A 88 9.76 -9.42 11.20
CA GLY A 88 9.43 -10.61 11.99
C GLY A 88 8.84 -10.27 13.36
N SER A 89 9.40 -9.30 14.07
CA SER A 89 8.90 -8.83 15.37
C SER A 89 7.48 -8.26 15.27
N LEU A 90 7.20 -7.49 14.19
CA LEU A 90 5.86 -6.98 13.89
C LEU A 90 4.88 -8.13 13.63
N VAL A 91 5.25 -9.10 12.80
CA VAL A 91 4.41 -10.29 12.51
C VAL A 91 4.14 -11.09 13.79
N ARG A 92 5.12 -11.29 14.66
CA ARG A 92 4.93 -11.96 15.96
C ARG A 92 3.89 -11.24 16.81
N SER A 93 3.96 -9.91 16.86
CA SER A 93 3.01 -9.08 17.62
C SER A 93 1.59 -9.10 17.03
N MET A 94 1.47 -9.26 15.71
CA MET A 94 0.18 -9.44 15.03
C MET A 94 -0.44 -10.82 15.24
N LEU A 95 0.39 -11.88 15.28
CA LEU A 95 -0.07 -13.26 15.50
C LEU A 95 -0.46 -13.53 16.95
N PHE A 96 0.21 -12.88 17.91
CA PHE A 96 -0.06 -13.01 19.34
C PHE A 96 -0.47 -11.66 19.94
N PRO A 97 -1.62 -11.10 19.50
CA PRO A 97 -2.10 -9.85 20.05
C PRO A 97 -2.47 -10.06 21.52
N LYS A 98 -2.21 -9.05 22.36
CA LYS A 98 -2.71 -9.07 23.75
C LYS A 98 -4.25 -9.19 23.71
N PRO A 99 -4.87 -10.12 24.46
CA PRO A 99 -6.31 -10.27 24.45
C PRO A 99 -6.96 -8.98 24.92
N SER A 100 -7.71 -8.31 24.05
CA SER A 100 -8.55 -7.18 24.44
C SER A 100 -9.81 -7.74 25.09
N GLY A 101 -10.01 -7.41 26.37
CA GLY A 101 -11.20 -7.85 27.11
C GLY A 101 -12.46 -7.27 26.46
N PHE A 102 -13.31 -8.13 25.89
CA PHE A 102 -14.58 -7.72 25.30
C PHE A 102 -15.49 -7.11 26.37
N LYS A 103 -15.61 -5.77 26.35
CA LYS A 103 -16.46 -5.00 27.29
C LYS A 103 -17.91 -5.50 27.30
N PHE A 104 -18.43 -5.93 26.15
CA PHE A 104 -19.79 -6.49 26.02
C PHE A 104 -19.99 -7.75 26.89
N TYR A 105 -19.04 -8.70 26.86
CA TYR A 105 -19.15 -9.91 27.67
C TYR A 105 -19.16 -9.55 29.15
N ARG A 106 -18.25 -8.67 29.59
CA ARG A 106 -18.22 -8.18 30.98
C ARG A 106 -19.53 -7.53 31.40
N ASP A 107 -20.14 -6.73 30.54
CA ASP A 107 -21.43 -6.08 30.81
C ASP A 107 -22.59 -7.09 30.82
N SER A 108 -22.57 -8.12 29.95
CA SER A 108 -23.52 -9.23 30.01
C SER A 108 -23.41 -10.03 31.30
N PHE A 109 -22.21 -10.30 31.81
CA PHE A 109 -22.03 -10.97 33.11
C PHE A 109 -22.58 -10.14 34.26
N ARG A 110 -22.39 -8.82 34.23
CA ARG A 110 -22.99 -7.91 35.22
C ARG A 110 -24.52 -7.96 35.17
N TYR A 111 -25.10 -7.94 33.97
CA TYR A 111 -26.56 -8.07 33.80
C TYR A 111 -27.08 -9.40 34.33
N ILE A 112 -26.44 -10.52 33.97
CA ILE A 112 -26.82 -11.86 34.46
C ILE A 112 -26.70 -11.94 35.98
N ALA A 113 -25.63 -11.38 36.56
CA ALA A 113 -25.46 -11.36 38.02
C ALA A 113 -26.59 -10.59 38.72
N VAL A 114 -27.00 -9.42 38.18
CA VAL A 114 -28.13 -8.65 38.73
C VAL A 114 -29.44 -9.44 38.63
N MET A 115 -29.72 -10.05 37.48
CA MET A 115 -30.93 -10.87 37.30
C MET A 115 -30.94 -12.09 38.23
N ALA A 116 -29.78 -12.72 38.44
CA ALA A 116 -29.64 -13.84 39.37
C ALA A 116 -29.90 -13.42 40.83
N CYS A 117 -29.43 -12.25 41.26
CA CYS A 117 -29.72 -11.71 42.59
C CYS A 117 -31.22 -11.47 42.79
N VAL A 118 -31.90 -10.86 41.80
CA VAL A 118 -33.36 -10.63 41.86
C VAL A 118 -34.12 -11.95 41.93
N ALA A 119 -33.73 -12.93 41.12
CA ALA A 119 -34.34 -14.26 41.16
C ALA A 119 -34.11 -14.96 42.50
N LEU A 120 -32.90 -14.91 43.06
CA LEU A 120 -32.60 -15.50 44.37
C LEU A 120 -33.49 -14.91 45.47
N LEU A 121 -33.68 -13.59 45.48
CA LEU A 121 -34.58 -12.93 46.42
C LEU A 121 -36.03 -13.40 46.24
N GLY A 122 -36.52 -13.48 45.01
CA GLY A 122 -37.86 -14.00 44.70
C GLY A 122 -38.03 -15.47 45.10
N PHE A 123 -36.98 -16.28 44.94
CA PHE A 123 -36.95 -17.67 45.37
C PHE A 123 -37.05 -17.80 46.88
N VAL A 124 -36.26 -17.03 47.64
CA VAL A 124 -36.29 -17.06 49.12
C VAL A 124 -37.68 -16.72 49.65
N VAL A 125 -38.33 -15.68 49.12
CA VAL A 125 -39.70 -15.31 49.52
C VAL A 125 -40.70 -16.43 49.19
N SER A 126 -40.61 -16.99 47.98
CA SER A 126 -41.50 -18.07 47.54
C SER A 126 -41.28 -19.36 48.36
N PHE A 127 -40.03 -19.66 48.70
CA PHE A 127 -39.64 -20.83 49.49
C PHE A 127 -40.24 -20.78 50.89
N VAL A 128 -40.19 -19.63 51.57
CA VAL A 128 -40.84 -19.44 52.88
C VAL A 128 -42.35 -19.65 52.77
N ASN A 129 -42.99 -19.18 51.69
CA ASN A 129 -44.41 -19.37 51.47
C ASN A 129 -44.77 -20.84 51.19
N PHE A 130 -43.94 -21.56 50.44
CA PHE A 130 -44.14 -22.98 50.13
C PHE A 130 -44.05 -23.88 51.37
N ILE A 131 -43.16 -23.55 52.31
CA ILE A 131 -43.10 -24.22 53.62
C ILE A 131 -44.38 -23.97 54.41
N ARG A 132 -44.90 -22.72 54.43
CA ARG A 132 -46.16 -22.40 55.12
C ARG A 132 -47.37 -23.13 54.54
N LEU A 133 -47.38 -23.33 53.22
CA LEU A 133 -48.45 -24.02 52.50
C LEU A 133 -48.33 -25.55 52.53
N GLY A 134 -47.25 -26.11 53.10
CA GLY A 134 -47.05 -27.56 53.22
C GLY A 134 -46.84 -28.29 51.90
N LEU A 135 -46.26 -27.63 50.89
CA LEU A 135 -46.04 -28.22 49.57
C LEU A 135 -44.98 -29.34 49.60
N ALA A 136 -45.16 -30.34 48.74
CA ALA A 136 -44.23 -31.45 48.62
C ALA A 136 -42.86 -31.00 48.07
N TRP A 137 -41.78 -31.60 48.58
CA TRP A 137 -40.40 -31.20 48.28
C TRP A 137 -40.06 -31.24 46.78
N HIS A 138 -40.59 -32.22 46.04
CA HIS A 138 -40.35 -32.37 44.61
C HIS A 138 -40.86 -31.15 43.82
N LEU A 139 -41.97 -30.56 44.26
CA LEU A 139 -42.56 -29.40 43.62
C LEU A 139 -41.69 -28.14 43.81
N ILE A 140 -41.10 -27.99 45.00
CA ILE A 140 -40.18 -26.90 45.32
C ILE A 140 -38.92 -26.96 44.44
N VAL A 141 -38.39 -28.16 44.22
CA VAL A 141 -37.22 -28.38 43.34
C VAL A 141 -37.54 -28.02 41.89
N VAL A 142 -38.68 -28.48 41.37
CA VAL A 142 -39.10 -28.13 39.99
C VAL A 142 -39.26 -26.61 39.84
N ARG A 143 -39.85 -25.93 40.83
CA ARG A 143 -39.98 -24.46 40.82
C ARG A 143 -38.65 -23.72 40.90
N ALA A 144 -37.65 -24.28 41.59
CA ALA A 144 -36.29 -23.72 41.60
C ALA A 144 -35.64 -23.81 40.21
N LEU A 145 -35.82 -24.93 39.52
CA LEU A 145 -35.30 -25.14 38.16
C LEU A 145 -36.01 -24.23 37.14
N ASP A 146 -37.33 -24.06 37.25
CA ASP A 146 -38.10 -23.10 36.43
C ASP A 146 -37.47 -21.69 36.51
N LEU A 147 -37.13 -21.24 37.71
CA LEU A 147 -36.57 -19.90 37.93
C LEU A 147 -35.21 -19.70 37.23
N ILE A 148 -34.36 -20.72 37.23
CA ILE A 148 -33.05 -20.67 36.54
C ILE A 148 -33.25 -20.49 35.04
N THR A 149 -34.23 -21.20 34.44
CA THR A 149 -34.52 -21.10 33.00
C THR A 149 -35.09 -19.73 32.59
N ILE A 150 -35.75 -19.03 33.52
CA ILE A 150 -36.25 -17.66 33.31
C ILE A 150 -35.10 -16.64 33.35
N VAL A 151 -34.14 -16.80 34.27
CA VAL A 151 -33.01 -15.84 34.44
C VAL A 151 -32.04 -15.84 33.26
N VAL A 152 -31.78 -17.02 32.69
CA VAL A 152 -30.91 -17.16 31.52
C VAL A 152 -31.71 -17.79 30.38
N PRO A 153 -32.48 -16.99 29.63
CA PRO A 153 -33.20 -17.50 28.47
C PRO A 153 -32.21 -18.07 27.45
N PRO A 154 -32.32 -19.35 27.07
CA PRO A 154 -31.46 -19.94 26.04
C PRO A 154 -31.64 -19.26 24.67
N ALA A 155 -32.74 -18.53 24.48
CA ALA A 155 -33.02 -17.74 23.27
C ALA A 155 -32.09 -16.52 23.11
N LEU A 156 -31.53 -15.95 24.18
CA LEU A 156 -30.71 -14.73 24.09
C LEU A 156 -29.39 -14.95 23.32
N PRO A 157 -28.56 -15.96 23.63
CA PRO A 157 -27.36 -16.24 22.83
C PRO A 157 -27.69 -16.61 21.38
N ALA A 158 -28.78 -17.34 21.16
CA ALA A 158 -29.21 -17.74 19.82
C ALA A 158 -29.58 -16.53 18.94
N THR A 159 -30.38 -15.60 19.49
CA THR A 159 -30.79 -14.37 18.79
C THR A 159 -29.60 -13.46 18.47
N LEU A 160 -28.63 -13.31 19.38
CA LEU A 160 -27.40 -12.55 19.13
C LEU A 160 -26.58 -13.13 17.97
N THR A 161 -26.45 -14.46 17.91
CA THR A 161 -25.74 -15.15 16.82
C THR A 161 -26.46 -14.96 15.49
N ILE A 162 -27.79 -15.13 15.46
CA ILE A 162 -28.60 -14.92 14.24
C ILE A 162 -28.48 -13.47 13.74
N GLY A 163 -28.59 -12.49 14.65
CA GLY A 163 -28.43 -11.08 14.31
C GLY A 163 -27.04 -10.77 13.74
N THR A 164 -25.99 -11.35 14.32
CA THR A 164 -24.61 -11.17 13.83
C THR A 164 -24.43 -11.80 12.44
N ASN A 165 -24.99 -12.99 12.19
CA ASN A 165 -24.95 -13.64 10.88
C ASN A 165 -25.68 -12.84 9.80
N PHE A 166 -26.83 -12.25 10.13
CA PHE A 166 -27.53 -11.36 9.21
C PHE A 166 -26.68 -10.13 8.86
N ALA A 167 -26.04 -9.52 9.86
CA ALA A 167 -25.13 -8.39 9.65
C ALA A 167 -23.92 -8.78 8.77
N LEU A 168 -23.32 -9.95 8.99
CA LEU A 168 -22.23 -10.48 8.17
C LEU A 168 -22.65 -10.69 6.72
N SER A 169 -23.83 -11.28 6.48
CA SER A 169 -24.37 -11.45 5.13
C SER A 169 -24.56 -10.12 4.42
N ARG A 170 -25.07 -9.10 5.14
CA ARG A 170 -25.22 -7.74 4.61
C ARG A 170 -23.88 -7.07 4.28
N LEU A 171 -22.86 -7.26 5.11
CA LEU A 171 -21.49 -6.74 4.86
C LEU A 171 -20.83 -7.43 3.67
N LYS A 172 -20.99 -8.76 3.54
CA LYS A 172 -20.46 -9.53 2.41
C LYS A 172 -21.02 -9.06 1.06
N LYS A 173 -22.31 -8.70 1.01
CA LYS A 173 -22.92 -8.10 -0.19
C LYS A 173 -22.27 -6.78 -0.63
N LYS A 174 -21.57 -6.09 0.29
CA LYS A 174 -20.81 -4.87 0.03
C LYS A 174 -19.30 -5.11 -0.14
N GLN A 175 -18.87 -6.36 -0.38
CA GLN A 175 -17.45 -6.75 -0.45
C GLN A 175 -16.65 -6.51 0.85
N ILE A 176 -17.33 -6.40 2.00
CA ILE A 176 -16.68 -6.27 3.31
C ILE A 176 -16.68 -7.65 3.99
N PHE A 177 -15.51 -8.26 4.07
CA PHE A 177 -15.33 -9.58 4.66
C PHE A 177 -14.85 -9.47 6.12
N CYS A 178 -15.67 -9.93 7.06
CA CYS A 178 -15.32 -9.90 8.48
C CYS A 178 -14.83 -11.27 8.95
N ILE A 179 -13.60 -11.33 9.46
CA ILE A 179 -12.97 -12.56 9.97
C ILE A 179 -13.45 -12.90 11.39
N SER A 180 -13.80 -11.88 12.19
CA SER A 180 -14.21 -12.04 13.59
C SER A 180 -15.62 -11.47 13.83
N PRO A 181 -16.67 -12.31 13.82
CA PRO A 181 -18.06 -11.88 13.99
C PRO A 181 -18.31 -11.00 15.22
N GLN A 182 -17.63 -11.29 16.33
CA GLN A 182 -17.78 -10.55 17.59
C GLN A 182 -17.38 -9.07 17.46
N ARG A 183 -16.49 -8.73 16.51
CA ARG A 183 -16.04 -7.34 16.28
C ARG A 183 -17.07 -6.49 15.55
N VAL A 184 -18.06 -7.10 14.87
CA VAL A 184 -19.12 -6.35 14.15
C VAL A 184 -19.89 -5.44 15.11
N ASN A 185 -20.23 -5.94 16.32
CA ASN A 185 -20.93 -5.15 17.33
C ASN A 185 -20.06 -4.05 17.95
N VAL A 186 -18.74 -4.24 17.96
CA VAL A 186 -17.78 -3.22 18.44
C VAL A 186 -17.66 -2.07 17.44
N GLY A 187 -17.72 -2.38 16.13
CA GLY A 187 -17.69 -1.37 15.07
C GLY A 187 -18.82 -0.34 15.15
N GLY A 188 -19.94 -0.66 15.81
CA GLY A 188 -21.02 0.30 16.07
C GLY A 188 -20.80 1.22 17.28
N LYS A 189 -19.71 1.05 18.04
CA LYS A 189 -19.38 1.82 19.25
C LYS A 189 -18.03 2.52 19.15
N LEU A 190 -17.66 2.95 17.94
CA LEU A 190 -16.39 3.61 17.70
C LEU A 190 -16.51 5.10 18.02
N ASP A 191 -15.63 5.61 18.87
CA ASP A 191 -15.55 7.03 19.21
C ASP A 191 -14.44 7.75 18.41
N VAL A 192 -13.43 7.01 17.96
CA VAL A 192 -12.26 7.53 17.23
C VAL A 192 -11.96 6.62 16.05
N MET A 193 -11.70 7.22 14.89
CA MET A 193 -11.22 6.53 13.69
C MET A 193 -9.80 7.01 13.39
N CYS A 194 -8.84 6.08 13.43
CA CYS A 194 -7.48 6.34 13.01
C CYS A 194 -7.35 5.87 11.56
N PHE A 195 -6.96 6.76 10.66
CA PHE A 195 -6.68 6.43 9.28
C PHE A 195 -5.17 6.38 9.06
N ASP A 196 -4.71 5.35 8.36
CA ASP A 196 -3.37 5.36 7.78
C ASP A 196 -3.40 6.23 6.51
N LYS A 197 -2.29 6.86 6.15
CA LYS A 197 -2.22 7.74 4.98
C LYS A 197 -2.03 6.90 3.71
N THR A 198 -0.87 6.27 3.61
CA THR A 198 -0.40 5.59 2.40
C THR A 198 -1.07 4.22 2.28
N GLY A 199 -1.58 3.90 1.09
CA GLY A 199 -2.32 2.67 0.83
C GLY A 199 -3.72 2.60 1.48
N THR A 200 -4.18 3.69 2.13
CA THR A 200 -5.52 3.78 2.75
C THR A 200 -6.27 5.05 2.34
N LEU A 201 -5.73 6.24 2.64
CA LEU A 201 -6.29 7.51 2.18
C LEU A 201 -5.76 7.91 0.81
N THR A 202 -4.50 7.57 0.54
CA THR A 202 -3.84 7.76 -0.75
C THR A 202 -3.49 6.41 -1.35
N GLU A 203 -3.41 6.34 -2.66
CA GLU A 203 -2.86 5.17 -3.36
C GLU A 203 -1.35 5.04 -3.06
N ASP A 204 -0.81 3.84 -3.29
CA ASP A 204 0.62 3.58 -3.17
C ASP A 204 1.36 4.15 -4.39
N GLY A 205 2.51 4.78 -4.13
CA GLY A 205 3.36 5.36 -5.17
C GLY A 205 3.38 6.89 -5.15
N LEU A 206 3.89 7.45 -6.24
CA LEU A 206 3.96 8.88 -6.52
C LEU A 206 3.31 9.13 -7.88
N ASP A 207 2.73 10.29 -8.05
CA ASP A 207 2.17 10.72 -9.33
C ASP A 207 2.47 12.21 -9.57
N VAL A 208 2.46 12.62 -10.84
CA VAL A 208 2.74 14.00 -11.23
C VAL A 208 1.45 14.82 -11.12
N LEU A 209 1.41 15.74 -10.16
CA LEU A 209 0.29 16.68 -10.00
C LEU A 209 0.09 17.58 -11.24
N GLY A 210 1.20 17.96 -11.86
CA GLY A 210 1.24 18.80 -13.03
C GLY A 210 2.53 19.59 -13.12
N LEU A 211 2.64 20.41 -14.15
CA LEU A 211 3.82 21.19 -14.47
C LEU A 211 3.53 22.68 -14.30
N GLN A 212 4.35 23.35 -13.48
CA GLN A 212 4.25 24.77 -13.20
C GLN A 212 5.40 25.53 -13.85
N LEU A 213 5.10 26.29 -14.90
CA LEU A 213 6.10 27.06 -15.64
C LEU A 213 6.33 28.43 -15.03
N VAL A 214 7.47 29.03 -15.37
CA VAL A 214 7.75 30.43 -15.07
C VAL A 214 7.54 31.25 -16.34
N SER A 215 6.58 32.17 -16.28
CA SER A 215 6.37 33.16 -17.33
C SER A 215 7.55 34.12 -17.34
N ARG A 216 8.32 34.16 -18.44
CA ARG A 216 9.49 35.05 -18.55
C ARG A 216 9.10 36.52 -18.62
N SER A 217 7.94 36.83 -19.22
CA SER A 217 7.42 38.19 -19.34
C SER A 217 6.99 38.76 -17.99
N THR A 218 6.31 37.97 -17.17
CA THR A 218 5.78 38.42 -15.86
C THR A 218 6.68 38.06 -14.67
N LYS A 219 7.68 37.18 -14.87
CA LYS A 219 8.54 36.59 -13.82
C LYS A 219 7.75 35.95 -12.68
N ARG A 220 6.60 35.36 -12.99
CA ARG A 220 5.72 34.68 -12.04
C ARG A 220 5.52 33.23 -12.44
N PHE A 221 5.17 32.40 -11.47
CA PHE A 221 4.67 31.06 -11.73
C PHE A 221 3.31 31.15 -12.42
N GLU A 222 3.16 30.36 -13.48
CA GLU A 222 1.90 30.15 -14.15
C GLU A 222 1.04 29.16 -13.37
N ASP A 223 -0.20 28.96 -13.83
CA ASP A 223 -1.06 27.93 -13.27
C ASP A 223 -0.50 26.54 -13.58
N ILE A 224 -0.79 25.58 -12.69
CA ILE A 224 -0.33 24.20 -12.85
C ILE A 224 -1.06 23.57 -14.04
N ALA A 225 -0.31 23.19 -15.06
CA ALA A 225 -0.85 22.41 -16.16
C ALA A 225 -0.89 20.93 -15.77
N THR A 226 -2.10 20.37 -15.66
CA THR A 226 -2.31 18.97 -15.25
C THR A 226 -2.15 17.97 -16.37
N ASN A 227 -2.08 18.41 -17.64
CA ASN A 227 -1.96 17.55 -18.81
C ASN A 227 -0.85 18.03 -19.74
N ALA A 228 0.03 17.12 -20.18
CA ALA A 228 1.09 17.44 -21.14
C ALA A 228 0.55 17.93 -22.50
N SER A 229 -0.58 17.40 -22.95
CA SER A 229 -1.23 17.80 -24.21
C SER A 229 -1.76 19.24 -24.19
N ALA A 230 -2.07 19.78 -23.01
CA ALA A 230 -2.48 21.18 -22.87
C ALA A 230 -1.30 22.16 -22.99
N LEU A 231 -0.08 21.70 -22.69
CA LEU A 231 1.14 22.51 -22.74
C LEU A 231 1.70 22.64 -24.16
N VAL A 232 1.62 21.57 -24.93
CA VAL A 232 2.05 21.53 -26.33
C VAL A 232 1.01 20.78 -27.15
N PRO A 233 0.08 21.49 -27.82
CA PRO A 233 -0.85 20.87 -28.75
C PRO A 233 -0.10 20.13 -29.86
N PRO A 234 -0.52 18.90 -30.23
CA PRO A 234 0.15 18.10 -31.26
C PRO A 234 0.26 18.82 -32.62
N HIS A 235 -0.69 19.71 -32.90
CA HIS A 235 -0.79 20.46 -34.16
C HIS A 235 0.13 21.69 -34.25
N CYS A 236 0.87 22.04 -33.19
CA CYS A 236 1.68 23.26 -33.14
C CYS A 236 3.20 23.01 -33.17
N MET A 237 3.65 21.81 -33.55
CA MET A 237 5.08 21.53 -33.72
C MET A 237 5.79 22.47 -34.73
N GLU A 238 5.01 23.16 -35.58
CA GLU A 238 5.47 24.21 -36.48
C GLU A 238 5.51 25.58 -35.78
N TYR A 239 6.74 26.03 -35.46
CA TYR A 239 7.16 27.40 -35.18
C TYR A 239 6.06 28.40 -34.76
N SER A 240 5.60 28.34 -33.52
CA SER A 240 5.01 29.53 -32.89
C SER A 240 6.12 30.37 -32.26
N ALA A 241 6.10 31.67 -32.53
CA ALA A 241 7.08 32.64 -32.00
C ALA A 241 6.78 33.04 -30.54
N ASP A 242 5.86 32.34 -29.87
CA ASP A 242 5.46 32.65 -28.52
C ASP A 242 6.48 32.07 -27.52
N ASP A 243 7.08 32.94 -26.71
CA ASP A 243 8.09 32.59 -25.71
C ASP A 243 7.54 31.61 -24.66
N GLN A 244 6.23 31.67 -24.40
CA GLN A 244 5.54 30.74 -23.51
C GLN A 244 5.48 29.33 -24.11
N TYR A 245 5.12 29.19 -25.39
CA TYR A 245 5.10 27.90 -26.08
C TYR A 245 6.50 27.26 -26.14
N GLN A 246 7.55 28.05 -26.39
CA GLN A 246 8.92 27.54 -26.39
C GLN A 246 9.36 27.04 -25.01
N THR A 247 8.96 27.74 -23.94
CA THR A 247 9.25 27.33 -22.56
C THR A 247 8.52 26.05 -22.19
N SER A 248 7.22 25.93 -22.52
CA SER A 248 6.44 24.70 -22.35
C SER A 248 7.05 23.52 -23.11
N ARG A 249 7.48 23.74 -24.35
CA ARG A 249 8.11 22.72 -25.18
C ARG A 249 9.45 22.30 -24.60
N ALA A 250 10.31 23.23 -24.20
CA ALA A 250 11.59 22.91 -23.58
C ALA A 250 11.40 22.10 -22.28
N ALA A 251 10.42 22.43 -21.45
CA ALA A 251 10.12 21.70 -20.23
C ALA A 251 9.70 20.24 -20.52
N LEU A 252 8.78 20.02 -21.45
CA LEU A 252 8.36 18.67 -21.85
C LEU A 252 9.51 17.85 -22.44
N PHE A 253 10.31 18.43 -23.33
CA PHE A 253 11.47 17.75 -23.91
C PHE A 253 12.51 17.40 -22.83
N THR A 254 12.70 18.28 -21.84
CA THR A 254 13.62 18.01 -20.73
C THR A 254 13.13 16.83 -19.89
N MET A 255 11.84 16.78 -19.55
CA MET A 255 11.25 15.64 -18.83
C MET A 255 11.32 14.32 -19.63
N ALA A 256 11.15 14.40 -20.96
CA ALA A 256 11.19 13.22 -21.83
C ALA A 256 12.60 12.71 -22.13
N THR A 257 13.67 13.49 -21.90
CA THR A 257 15.04 13.12 -22.29
C THR A 257 16.03 13.07 -21.14
N CYS A 258 15.78 13.80 -20.05
CA CYS A 258 16.66 13.89 -18.89
C CYS A 258 16.26 12.90 -17.80
N HIS A 259 16.30 11.61 -18.11
CA HIS A 259 15.97 10.54 -17.16
C HIS A 259 16.92 9.35 -17.32
N SER A 260 16.91 8.46 -16.31
CA SER A 260 17.77 7.27 -16.28
C SER A 260 17.05 5.94 -16.57
N LEU A 261 15.81 6.02 -17.09
CA LEU A 261 14.98 4.87 -17.45
C LEU A 261 15.61 3.99 -18.54
N ARG A 262 15.27 2.70 -18.49
CA ARG A 262 15.58 1.67 -19.49
C ARG A 262 14.33 0.87 -19.83
N SER A 263 14.27 0.28 -21.01
CA SER A 263 13.23 -0.66 -21.42
C SER A 263 13.74 -2.09 -21.27
N VAL A 264 13.08 -2.90 -20.43
CA VAL A 264 13.37 -4.32 -20.27
C VAL A 264 12.07 -5.07 -20.50
N ASP A 265 12.04 -5.98 -21.48
CA ASP A 265 10.84 -6.76 -21.86
C ASP A 265 9.61 -5.87 -22.14
N ASP A 266 9.80 -4.76 -22.85
CA ASP A 266 8.78 -3.73 -23.14
C ASP A 266 8.22 -3.00 -21.90
N GLU A 267 8.83 -3.16 -20.72
CA GLU A 267 8.50 -2.41 -19.50
C GLU A 267 9.59 -1.38 -19.18
N LEU A 268 9.16 -0.16 -18.81
CA LEU A 268 10.09 0.88 -18.36
C LEU A 268 10.53 0.62 -16.91
N VAL A 269 11.83 0.49 -16.73
CA VAL A 269 12.48 0.24 -15.45
C VAL A 269 13.42 1.38 -15.11
N GLY A 270 13.29 1.92 -13.90
CA GLY A 270 14.20 2.94 -13.38
C GLY A 270 13.72 3.52 -12.06
N ASP A 271 14.11 4.76 -11.77
CA ASP A 271 13.61 5.49 -10.61
C ASP A 271 12.08 5.72 -10.79
N PRO A 272 11.23 5.38 -9.80
CA PRO A 272 9.79 5.63 -9.87
C PRO A 272 9.43 7.10 -10.17
N LEU A 273 10.26 8.05 -9.73
CA LEU A 273 10.05 9.47 -10.03
C LEU A 273 10.28 9.77 -11.51
N ASP A 274 11.37 9.27 -12.07
CA ASP A 274 11.68 9.38 -13.50
C ASP A 274 10.59 8.72 -14.33
N LEU A 275 10.10 7.55 -13.89
CA LEU A 275 9.05 6.80 -14.58
C LEU A 275 7.76 7.62 -14.66
N LYS A 276 7.30 8.16 -13.53
CA LYS A 276 6.08 8.96 -13.46
C LYS A 276 6.21 10.29 -14.22
N MET A 277 7.39 10.90 -14.17
CA MET A 277 7.71 12.08 -14.96
C MET A 277 7.64 11.79 -16.47
N PHE A 278 8.19 10.66 -16.92
CA PHE A 278 8.14 10.25 -18.32
C PHE A 278 6.71 9.90 -18.76
N GLU A 279 5.98 9.11 -17.97
CA GLU A 279 4.57 8.77 -18.21
C GLU A 279 3.70 10.03 -18.35
N PHE A 280 3.93 11.05 -17.51
CA PHE A 280 3.21 12.33 -17.59
C PHE A 280 3.35 13.02 -18.95
N THR A 281 4.48 12.86 -19.64
CA THR A 281 4.68 13.47 -20.97
C THR A 281 3.81 12.85 -22.05
N GLY A 282 3.40 11.59 -21.88
CA GLY A 282 2.72 10.80 -22.92
C GLY A 282 3.63 10.38 -24.09
N TRP A 283 4.95 10.51 -23.95
CA TRP A 283 5.93 10.06 -24.94
C TRP A 283 6.15 8.55 -24.84
N THR A 284 6.58 7.93 -25.92
CA THR A 284 6.97 6.52 -25.95
C THR A 284 8.48 6.38 -25.96
N PHE A 285 9.03 5.42 -25.23
CA PHE A 285 10.46 5.18 -25.16
C PHE A 285 10.83 3.90 -25.90
N GLU A 286 11.73 4.00 -26.86
CA GLU A 286 12.32 2.88 -27.58
C GLU A 286 13.79 2.80 -27.19
N GLU A 287 14.20 1.73 -26.50
CA GLU A 287 15.62 1.50 -26.25
C GLU A 287 16.28 1.01 -27.53
N GLY A 288 17.48 1.53 -27.80
CA GLY A 288 18.23 1.11 -28.98
C GLY A 288 18.63 -0.35 -28.88
N ASN A 289 18.21 -1.15 -29.86
CA ASN A 289 18.48 -2.58 -29.87
C ASN A 289 19.99 -2.83 -30.03
N GLN A 290 20.57 -3.64 -29.14
CA GLN A 290 21.85 -4.29 -29.43
C GLN A 290 21.56 -5.42 -30.41
N SER A 291 22.00 -5.31 -31.66
CA SER A 291 21.94 -6.41 -32.61
C SER A 291 22.79 -7.58 -32.11
N SER A 292 22.16 -8.48 -31.37
CA SER A 292 22.68 -9.82 -31.11
C SER A 292 22.36 -10.68 -32.34
N GLY A 293 22.98 -10.35 -33.47
CA GLY A 293 22.88 -11.10 -34.71
C GLY A 293 23.97 -12.15 -34.76
N GLY A 294 23.58 -13.43 -34.76
CA GLY A 294 24.48 -14.52 -35.09
C GLY A 294 24.94 -14.47 -36.55
N ASP A 295 26.18 -14.92 -36.72
CA ASP A 295 26.90 -15.28 -37.94
C ASP A 295 27.28 -14.20 -38.98
N GLN A 296 28.62 -14.06 -39.04
CA GLN A 296 29.50 -13.81 -40.18
C GLN A 296 29.62 -12.39 -40.74
N ASP A 297 30.83 -11.86 -40.49
CA ASP A 297 31.63 -10.99 -41.33
C ASP A 297 31.03 -9.63 -41.70
N ASP A 298 31.11 -8.69 -40.75
CA ASP A 298 31.37 -7.27 -41.03
C ASP A 298 31.87 -6.59 -39.73
N GLU A 299 33.19 -6.66 -39.50
CA GLU A 299 33.90 -5.90 -38.47
C GLU A 299 34.02 -4.41 -38.88
N GLU A 300 32.91 -3.66 -38.94
CA GLU A 300 32.95 -2.19 -38.91
C GLU A 300 31.55 -1.62 -38.63
N GLN A 301 31.39 -0.99 -37.45
CA GLN A 301 30.19 -0.31 -36.93
C GLN A 301 29.11 -1.18 -36.26
N GLY A 302 29.48 -1.83 -35.15
CA GLY A 302 28.53 -2.15 -34.07
C GLY A 302 28.06 -0.88 -33.34
N GLY A 303 27.32 -0.01 -34.04
CA GLY A 303 26.78 1.21 -33.47
C GLY A 303 25.64 0.90 -32.51
N LEU A 304 25.83 1.18 -31.22
CA LEU A 304 24.71 1.27 -30.27
C LEU A 304 23.70 2.26 -30.85
N SER A 305 22.53 1.78 -31.25
CA SER A 305 21.45 2.70 -31.60
C SER A 305 21.10 3.51 -30.34
N PRO A 306 21.01 4.85 -30.42
CA PRO A 306 20.65 5.63 -29.27
C PRO A 306 19.20 5.30 -28.88
N SER A 307 18.90 5.33 -27.58
CA SER A 307 17.52 5.29 -27.10
C SER A 307 16.75 6.50 -27.63
N ILE A 308 15.53 6.29 -28.10
CA ILE A 308 14.69 7.31 -28.73
C ILE A 308 13.43 7.49 -27.89
N ALA A 309 13.18 8.71 -27.42
CA ALA A 309 11.87 9.12 -26.91
C ALA A 309 11.06 9.75 -28.04
N ARG A 310 9.90 9.18 -28.38
CA ARG A 310 9.01 9.71 -29.43
C ARG A 310 7.81 10.45 -28.82
N PRO A 311 7.42 11.60 -29.39
CA PRO A 311 6.24 12.32 -28.96
C PRO A 311 4.95 11.54 -29.28
N PRO A 312 3.85 11.76 -28.52
CA PRO A 312 2.57 11.12 -28.80
C PRO A 312 2.07 11.48 -30.20
N THR A 313 1.67 10.46 -30.97
CA THR A 313 1.04 10.64 -32.28
C THR A 313 -0.33 11.30 -32.12
N ALA A 314 -0.57 12.42 -32.79
CA ALA A 314 -1.90 12.99 -32.90
C ALA A 314 -2.85 11.95 -33.53
N PRO A 315 -4.11 11.82 -33.07
CA PRO A 315 -5.10 11.10 -33.86
C PRO A 315 -5.18 11.81 -35.21
N LEU A 316 -4.81 11.10 -36.28
CA LEU A 316 -5.12 11.51 -37.64
C LEU A 316 -6.64 11.66 -37.69
N TYR A 317 -7.14 12.89 -37.76
CA TYR A 317 -8.46 13.10 -38.32
C TYR A 317 -8.39 12.50 -39.74
N ASP A 318 -9.16 11.46 -39.99
CA ASP A 318 -9.43 10.95 -41.33
C ASP A 318 -10.00 12.11 -42.15
N THR A 319 -9.13 12.89 -42.79
CA THR A 319 -9.48 13.69 -43.95
C THR A 319 -9.46 12.75 -45.15
N ASP A 320 -10.41 11.83 -45.20
CA ASP A 320 -10.82 11.22 -46.46
C ASP A 320 -11.64 12.28 -47.23
N PRO A 321 -11.17 12.79 -48.39
CA PRO A 321 -11.97 13.70 -49.22
C PRO A 321 -13.13 12.98 -49.92
N TYR A 322 -13.25 11.67 -49.73
CA TYR A 322 -14.29 10.84 -50.31
C TYR A 322 -14.97 10.07 -49.18
N GLY A 323 -16.09 10.62 -48.71
CA GLY A 323 -16.89 10.00 -47.67
C GLY A 323 -17.24 8.55 -48.01
N ASN A 324 -16.70 7.62 -47.21
CA ASN A 324 -17.25 6.29 -47.10
C ASN A 324 -17.23 5.87 -45.63
N THR A 325 -18.34 6.13 -44.96
CA THR A 325 -18.61 5.68 -43.60
C THR A 325 -18.72 4.16 -43.56
N GLN A 326 -17.64 3.47 -43.16
CA GLN A 326 -17.75 2.12 -42.61
C GLN A 326 -17.38 2.16 -41.12
N GLY A 327 -18.43 2.04 -40.29
CA GLY A 327 -18.33 2.04 -38.84
C GLY A 327 -17.46 0.92 -38.32
N ARG A 328 -16.46 1.29 -37.51
CA ARG A 328 -15.82 0.37 -36.56
C ARG A 328 -16.43 0.63 -35.18
N ASN A 329 -17.27 -0.31 -34.75
CA ASN A 329 -17.70 -0.44 -33.37
C ASN A 329 -16.47 -0.60 -32.47
N VAL A 330 -16.22 0.38 -31.61
CA VAL A 330 -15.35 0.22 -30.46
C VAL A 330 -16.19 -0.35 -29.34
N SER A 331 -16.01 -1.65 -29.10
CA SER A 331 -16.53 -2.34 -27.93
C SER A 331 -15.86 -1.77 -26.68
N SER A 332 -16.58 -0.96 -25.93
CA SER A 332 -16.24 -0.63 -24.56
C SER A 332 -16.44 -1.86 -23.68
N VAL A 333 -15.34 -2.41 -23.18
CA VAL A 333 -15.38 -3.36 -22.07
C VAL A 333 -15.06 -2.55 -20.81
N LEU A 334 -16.10 -2.40 -19.99
CA LEU A 334 -16.03 -2.07 -18.57
C LEU A 334 -15.30 -3.18 -17.80
#